data_AF-A0A496WNJ6-F1
#
_entry.id   AF-A0A496WNJ6-F1
#
_cell.length_a   1.000
_cell.length_b   1.000
_cell.length_c   1.000
_cell.angle_alpha   90.00
_cell.angle_beta   90.00
_cell.angle_gamma   90.00
#
_symmetry.space_group_name_H-M   'P 1'
#
loop_
_entity.id
_entity.type
_entity.pdbx_description
1 polymer ?
#
loop_
_entity_poly.entity_id
_entity_poly.type
_entity_poly.pdbx_seq_one_letter_code
_entity_poly.pdbx_strand_id
1 'polypeptide(L)' 'MTIRDLFAKPLDRAINGVVKADQDDDATVYQELEEYVVTNELEKHFRDFFESYSIDLSDPSIANRVGVWISGFFGS' A
#
# COMPACT_ATOMS: atom_id res chain seq x y z
N MET A 1 -17.06 14.40 -26.91
CA MET A 1 -16.49 13.36 -26.03
C MET A 1 -15.17 12.93 -26.62
N THR A 2 -14.08 13.21 -25.92
CA THR A 2 -12.74 12.74 -26.28
C THR A 2 -12.42 11.48 -25.48
N ILE A 3 -11.52 10.62 -25.97
CA ILE A 3 -11.11 9.40 -25.24
C ILE A 3 -10.59 9.71 -23.83
N ARG A 4 -9.95 10.89 -23.65
CA ARG A 4 -9.46 11.36 -22.34
C ARG A 4 -10.58 11.49 -21.31
N ASP A 5 -11.80 11.83 -21.74
CA ASP A 5 -12.94 12.04 -20.85
C ASP A 5 -13.50 10.72 -20.27
N LEU A 6 -13.03 9.56 -20.76
CA LEU A 6 -13.42 8.24 -20.25
C LEU A 6 -12.65 7.84 -18.97
N PHE A 7 -11.52 8.48 -18.70
CA PHE A 7 -10.64 8.09 -17.60
C PHE A 7 -11.00 8.83 -16.32
N ALA A 8 -11.01 8.12 -15.20
CA ALA A 8 -11.26 8.71 -13.88
C ALA A 8 -10.12 9.64 -13.42
N LYS A 9 -8.88 9.42 -13.90
CA LYS A 9 -7.70 10.19 -13.55
C LYS A 9 -7.03 10.81 -14.79
N PRO A 10 -6.33 11.95 -14.65
CA PRO A 10 -5.55 12.55 -15.73
C PRO A 10 -4.50 11.58 -16.28
N LEU A 11 -4.36 11.52 -17.61
CA LEU A 11 -3.42 10.63 -18.30
C LEU A 11 -1.96 11.12 -18.27
N ASP A 12 -1.75 12.40 -18.00
CA ASP A 12 -0.46 13.10 -18.00
C ASP A 12 0.13 13.34 -16.60
N ARG A 13 -0.51 12.78 -15.57
CA ARG A 13 0.02 12.82 -14.20
C ARG A 13 1.36 12.08 -14.11
N ALA A 14 2.27 12.61 -13.29
CA ALA A 14 3.51 11.93 -12.99
C ALA A 14 3.20 10.65 -12.18
N ILE A 15 3.87 9.54 -12.52
CA ILE A 15 3.78 8.28 -11.78
C ILE A 15 5.20 7.86 -11.42
N ASN A 16 5.44 7.54 -10.16
CA ASN A 16 6.70 6.97 -9.74
C ASN A 16 6.78 5.54 -10.27
N GLY A 17 7.72 5.29 -11.20
CA GLY A 17 7.94 3.93 -11.70
C GLY A 17 8.58 3.01 -10.66
N VAL A 18 9.11 3.57 -9.57
CA VAL A 18 9.82 2.86 -8.52
C VAL A 18 9.58 3.55 -7.18
N VAL A 19 9.11 2.78 -6.20
CA VAL A 19 9.03 3.19 -4.79
C VAL A 19 10.12 2.45 -4.02
N LYS A 20 10.87 3.16 -3.19
CA LYS A 20 11.84 2.56 -2.27
C LYS A 20 11.35 2.63 -0.84
N ALA A 21 11.72 1.63 -0.05
CA ALA A 21 11.30 1.55 1.36
C ALA A 21 11.85 2.68 2.24
N ASP A 22 12.92 3.35 1.81
CA ASP A 22 13.52 4.50 2.50
C ASP A 22 12.92 5.85 2.04
N GLN A 23 11.95 5.86 1.12
CA GLN A 23 11.21 7.06 0.74
C GLN A 23 9.96 7.20 1.62
N ASP A 24 10.06 8.02 2.65
CA ASP A 24 9.01 8.28 3.64
C ASP A 24 8.39 9.68 3.51
N ASP A 25 8.63 10.38 2.40
CA ASP A 25 8.02 11.68 2.17
C ASP A 25 6.50 11.56 1.97
N ASP A 26 5.74 12.37 2.70
CA ASP A 26 4.28 12.30 2.73
C ASP A 26 3.67 12.36 1.31
N ALA A 27 4.25 13.17 0.42
CA ALA A 27 3.71 13.35 -0.93
C ALA A 27 3.77 12.04 -1.73
N THR A 28 4.90 11.33 -1.69
CA THR A 28 5.03 10.00 -2.28
C THR A 28 4.07 9.02 -1.62
N VAL A 29 4.00 8.97 -0.29
CA VAL A 29 3.10 8.04 0.42
C VAL A 29 1.65 8.24 0.01
N TYR A 30 1.16 9.49 -0.01
CA TYR A 30 -0.20 9.80 -0.42
C TYR A 30 -0.46 9.43 -1.88
N GLN A 31 0.49 9.72 -2.78
CA GLN A 31 0.37 9.37 -4.18
C GLN A 31 0.25 7.86 -4.39
N GLU A 32 1.13 7.06 -3.77
CA GLU A 32 1.11 5.60 -3.89
C GLU A 32 -0.19 5.00 -3.36
N LEU A 33 -0.69 5.51 -2.23
CA LEU A 33 -1.99 5.12 -1.68
C LEU A 33 -3.16 5.48 -2.60
N GLU A 34 -3.11 6.64 -3.26
CA GLU A 34 -4.15 7.07 -4.20
C GLU A 34 -4.15 6.25 -5.49
N GLU A 35 -2.97 5.80 -5.95
CA GLU A 35 -2.84 4.95 -7.13
C GLU A 35 -3.18 3.48 -6.86
N TYR A 36 -3.16 3.04 -5.59
CA TYR A 36 -3.47 1.66 -5.23
C TYR A 36 -4.97 1.37 -5.32
N VAL A 37 -5.35 0.44 -6.20
CA VAL A 37 -6.75 0.00 -6.37
C VAL A 37 -7.00 -1.26 -5.55
N VAL A 38 -7.76 -1.13 -4.46
CA VAL A 38 -8.17 -2.26 -3.63
C VAL A 38 -9.31 -3.01 -4.32
N THR A 39 -9.05 -4.27 -4.65
CA THR A 39 -10.08 -5.21 -5.12
C THR A 39 -10.75 -5.89 -3.93
N ASN A 40 -11.91 -6.51 -4.13
CA ASN A 40 -12.60 -7.25 -3.06
C ASN A 40 -11.74 -8.37 -2.45
N GLU A 41 -10.90 -9.03 -3.26
CA GLU A 41 -10.01 -10.08 -2.77
C GLU A 41 -8.87 -9.50 -1.92
N LEU A 42 -8.28 -8.38 -2.37
CA LEU A 42 -7.27 -7.67 -1.59
C LEU A 42 -7.83 -7.17 -0.26
N GLU A 43 -9.05 -6.62 -0.25
CA GLU A 43 -9.71 -6.17 0.98
C GLU A 43 -9.81 -7.31 2.01
N LYS A 44 -10.25 -8.49 1.58
CA LYS A 44 -10.36 -9.65 2.45
C LYS A 44 -9.01 -10.05 3.04
N HIS A 45 -7.98 -10.16 2.20
CA HIS A 45 -6.64 -10.50 2.69
C HIS A 45 -6.03 -9.43 3.59
N PHE A 46 -6.25 -8.15 3.32
CA PHE A 46 -5.83 -7.08 4.22
C PHE A 46 -6.55 -7.17 5.57
N ARG A 47 -7.85 -7.48 5.58
CA ARG A 47 -8.59 -7.67 6.82
C ARG A 47 -8.02 -8.81 7.66
N ASP A 48 -7.79 -9.97 7.06
CA ASP A 48 -7.21 -11.13 7.73
C ASP A 48 -5.80 -10.81 8.29
N PHE A 49 -5.00 -10.08 7.50
CA PHE A 49 -3.68 -9.61 7.91
C PHE A 49 -3.76 -8.65 9.09
N PHE A 50 -4.57 -7.60 9.01
CA PHE A 50 -4.69 -6.60 10.08
C PHE A 50 -5.31 -7.17 11.34
N GLU A 51 -6.24 -8.12 11.25
CA GLU A 51 -6.77 -8.83 12.43
C GLU A 51 -5.67 -9.60 13.16
N SER A 52 -4.76 -10.24 12.40
CA SER A 52 -3.63 -10.98 12.96
C SER A 52 -2.50 -10.06 13.48
N TYR A 53 -2.30 -8.92 12.84
CA TYR A 53 -1.19 -8.00 13.12
C TYR A 53 -1.53 -6.96 14.20
N SER A 54 -2.79 -6.53 14.29
CA SER A 54 -3.25 -5.48 15.20
C SER A 54 -3.58 -6.03 16.59
N ILE A 55 -2.66 -6.81 17.17
CA ILE A 55 -2.73 -7.24 18.56
C ILE A 55 -2.33 -6.10 19.50
N ASP A 56 -2.88 -6.07 20.70
CA ASP A 56 -2.61 -5.04 21.70
C ASP A 56 -1.10 -5.02 22.04
N LEU A 57 -0.42 -3.97 21.59
CA LEU A 57 1.02 -3.76 21.78
C LEU A 57 1.37 -3.15 23.15
N SER A 58 0.40 -2.98 24.05
CA SER A 58 0.65 -2.46 25.40
C SER A 58 1.57 -3.33 26.24
N ASP A 59 1.72 -4.63 25.90
CA ASP A 59 2.75 -5.51 26.44
C ASP A 59 4.01 -5.52 25.55
N PRO A 60 5.14 -4.95 26.02
CA PRO A 60 6.40 -4.92 25.27
C PRO A 60 6.97 -6.30 24.91
N SER A 61 6.58 -7.36 25.65
CA SER A 61 7.03 -8.73 25.37
C SER A 61 6.34 -9.34 24.15
N ILE A 62 5.15 -8.85 23.80
CA ILE A 62 4.37 -9.23 22.63
C ILE A 62 4.82 -8.40 21.42
N ALA A 63 4.95 -7.09 21.58
CA ALA A 63 5.30 -6.17 20.50
C ALA A 63 6.60 -6.55 19.76
N ASN A 64 7.61 -7.04 20.50
CA ASN A 64 8.89 -7.48 19.92
C ASN A 64 8.84 -8.85 19.20
N ARG A 65 7.70 -9.54 19.22
CA ARG A 65 7.53 -10.88 18.61
C ARG A 65 6.62 -10.87 17.39
N VAL A 66 6.06 -9.72 17.04
CA VAL A 66 5.22 -9.54 15.86
C VAL A 66 6.06 -8.92 14.75
N GLY A 67 6.03 -9.52 13.56
CA GLY A 67 6.77 -9.02 12.42
C GLY A 67 6.20 -9.58 11.11
N VAL A 68 6.41 -8.83 10.03
CA VAL A 68 6.03 -9.22 8.67
C VAL A 68 7.30 -9.45 7.87
N TRP A 69 7.38 -10.59 7.20
CA TRP A 69 8.43 -10.87 6.22
C TRP A 69 7.88 -10.69 4.82
N ILE A 70 8.39 -9.69 4.10
CA ILE A 70 8.04 -9.44 2.70
C ILE A 70 9.13 -10.06 1.84
N SER A 71 8.77 -11.06 1.04
CA SER A 71 9.67 -11.68 0.05
C SER A 71 9.14 -11.45 -1.35
N GLY A 72 10.00 -11.02 -2.27
CA GLY A 72 9.63 -10.77 -3.66
C GLY A 72 10.80 -10.22 -4.47
N PHE A 73 10.57 -10.03 -5.76
CA PHE A 73 11.51 -9.34 -6.64
C PHE A 73 11.10 -7.86 -6.75
N PHE A 74 12.06 -7.00 -7.06
CA PHE A 74 11.79 -5.58 -7.24
C PHE A 74 10.85 -5.37 -8.44
N GLY A 75 9.67 -4.77 -8.19
CA GLY A 75 8.68 -4.46 -9.23
C GLY A 75 7.72 -5.60 -9.62
N SER A 76 7.59 -6.65 -8.79
CA SER A 76 6.61 -7.73 -8.96
C SER A 76 5.24 -7.43 -8.36
#